data_AF-A0A353P5Y4-F1
#
_entry.id   AF-A0A353P5Y4-F1
#
_cell.length_a   1.000
_cell.length_b   1.000
_cell.length_c   1.000
_cell.angle_alpha   90.00
_cell.angle_beta   90.00
_cell.angle_gamma   90.00
#
_symmetry.space_group_name_H-M   'P 1'
#
loop_
_entity.id
_entity.type
_entity.pdbx_description
1 polymer ?
#
loop_
_entity_poly.entity_id
_entity_poly.type
_entity_poly.pdbx_seq_one_letter_code
_entity_poly.pdbx_strand_id
1 'polypeptide(L)'
;MYKWIFIIISLFISVSLIYARTDSNAQSNLNDQNSINEINNSSELLNAAEVEGPNTPQNYISGDAFNLGFTKLLKDYVNQNGYVNYAKLRRFRSELNRAMRDLANVEPEVYITWSRNEKIAFWINAYNLCTLKGIIDNYPISPSRFMLLFYPADSVMHIRGLRDDTFFMIMGIQYTLEEIERDALLGRFEDPRICFAVNYGTISSAALRNEPYVGKVLDEQLDEQVKNYFSRPDGLKIDQPANIVYLSPIFKMYKSHEEVFLKQFGTNKLFREREPVDRAVLNFVKDYVSPSNAQYLKQGTYTIEYLKYNWKLNDLQD
;
A
#
# COMPACT_ATOMS: atom_id res chain seq x y z
N MET A 1 62.47 22.49 -43.87
CA MET A 1 61.76 22.66 -45.15
C MET A 1 60.44 23.38 -44.84
N TYR A 2 60.40 24.69 -45.17
CA TYR A 2 59.28 25.68 -45.20
C TYR A 2 58.04 25.51 -44.28
N LYS A 3 57.80 26.35 -43.25
CA LYS A 3 57.13 27.71 -43.24
C LYS A 3 55.73 27.66 -43.89
N TRP A 4 54.62 28.12 -43.30
CA TRP A 4 54.14 29.51 -43.01
C TRP A 4 52.92 29.40 -42.03
N ILE A 5 52.78 30.03 -40.85
CA ILE A 5 52.47 31.44 -40.46
C ILE A 5 51.55 32.21 -41.41
N PHE A 6 50.33 32.55 -40.95
CA PHE A 6 49.78 33.92 -41.04
C PHE A 6 48.79 34.22 -39.88
N ILE A 7 49.11 35.32 -39.18
CA ILE A 7 48.31 36.10 -38.23
C ILE A 7 47.70 37.24 -39.03
N ILE A 8 46.42 37.61 -38.82
CA ILE A 8 45.95 39.00 -39.00
C ILE A 8 44.94 39.37 -37.90
N ILE A 9 45.20 40.56 -37.36
CA ILE A 9 44.54 41.34 -36.30
C ILE A 9 43.62 42.40 -36.94
N SER A 10 42.51 42.74 -36.27
CA SER A 10 41.83 44.08 -36.20
C SER A 10 40.59 43.87 -35.32
N LEU A 11 40.38 44.40 -34.10
CA LEU A 11 40.47 45.74 -33.47
C LEU A 11 39.49 46.79 -34.03
N PHE A 12 38.49 47.18 -33.20
CA PHE A 12 37.85 48.51 -32.97
C PHE A 12 36.61 48.27 -32.08
N ILE A 13 36.63 48.47 -30.75
CA ILE A 13 36.55 49.68 -29.89
C ILE A 13 35.17 50.38 -29.82
N SER A 14 34.60 50.30 -28.59
CA SER A 14 33.66 51.21 -27.89
C SER A 14 32.19 51.24 -28.37
N VAL A 15 31.18 51.26 -27.49
CA VAL A 15 30.97 52.20 -26.37
C VAL A 15 30.23 51.55 -25.18
N SER A 16 30.67 51.93 -24.00
CA SER A 16 30.14 51.64 -22.67
C SER A 16 28.71 52.17 -22.44
N LEU A 17 27.94 51.47 -21.62
CA LEU A 17 27.13 52.13 -20.59
C LEU A 17 27.11 51.29 -19.32
N ILE A 18 27.53 51.97 -18.26
CA ILE A 18 27.70 51.55 -16.88
C ILE A 18 26.37 51.78 -16.16
N TYR A 19 25.95 50.80 -15.34
CA TYR A 19 25.58 50.92 -13.91
C TYR A 19 25.15 49.50 -13.45
N ALA A 20 25.90 48.78 -12.62
CA ALA A 20 25.95 48.87 -11.16
C ALA A 20 24.55 48.63 -10.51
N ARG A 21 24.33 47.76 -9.52
CA ARG A 21 25.20 46.96 -8.64
C ARG A 21 24.28 46.06 -7.76
N THR A 22 24.75 44.84 -7.48
CA THR A 22 24.54 43.93 -6.31
C THR A 22 23.16 43.49 -5.84
N ASP A 23 22.97 42.17 -5.91
CA ASP A 23 22.74 41.22 -4.79
C ASP A 23 21.96 41.70 -3.55
N SER A 24 20.84 41.02 -3.26
CA SER A 24 20.74 40.12 -2.09
C SER A 24 19.34 39.53 -1.91
N ASN A 25 19.33 38.28 -1.44
CA ASN A 25 18.33 37.63 -0.59
C ASN A 25 16.97 37.21 -1.19
N ALA A 26 16.86 35.88 -1.34
CA ALA A 26 16.03 35.00 -0.51
C ALA A 26 14.67 35.52 0.03
N GLN A 27 13.69 34.63 -0.15
CA GLN A 27 12.43 34.44 0.58
C GLN A 27 11.13 35.04 0.00
N SER A 28 10.23 34.07 -0.26
CA SER A 28 8.77 34.07 -0.11
C SER A 28 7.94 34.95 -1.05
N ASN A 29 7.14 34.30 -1.90
CA ASN A 29 5.76 33.94 -1.56
C ASN A 29 5.27 32.93 -2.62
N LEU A 30 5.05 31.66 -2.27
CA LEU A 30 3.79 31.17 -1.68
C LEU A 30 2.59 31.61 -2.53
N ASN A 31 2.27 30.87 -3.60
CA ASN A 31 0.89 30.79 -4.14
C ASN A 31 0.65 29.73 -5.24
N ASP A 32 1.51 28.70 -5.38
CA ASP A 32 1.29 27.62 -6.38
C ASP A 32 1.02 26.23 -5.75
N GLN A 33 0.52 26.17 -4.51
CA GLN A 33 0.17 24.89 -3.85
C GLN A 33 -1.33 24.70 -3.57
N ASN A 34 -2.21 25.56 -4.09
CA ASN A 34 -3.65 25.47 -3.83
C ASN A 34 -4.50 24.99 -5.03
N SER A 35 -3.93 24.33 -6.03
CA SER A 35 -4.69 23.80 -7.18
C SER A 35 -4.72 22.26 -7.29
N ILE A 36 -4.40 21.53 -6.22
CA ILE A 36 -4.49 20.04 -6.20
C ILE A 36 -5.44 19.53 -5.10
N ASN A 37 -6.35 20.35 -4.61
CA ASN A 37 -7.37 19.91 -3.66
C ASN A 37 -8.76 19.98 -4.30
N GLU A 38 -9.48 18.87 -4.15
CA GLU A 38 -10.84 18.58 -4.63
C GLU A 38 -10.97 18.04 -6.06
N ILE A 39 -10.33 16.91 -6.33
CA ILE A 39 -10.94 15.92 -7.22
C ILE A 39 -12.11 15.31 -6.43
N ASN A 40 -13.33 15.52 -6.90
CA ASN A 40 -14.54 14.89 -6.37
C ASN A 40 -14.48 13.36 -6.60
N ASN A 41 -13.74 12.63 -5.76
CA ASN A 41 -13.69 11.16 -5.78
C ASN A 41 -15.07 10.53 -5.63
N SER A 42 -16.03 11.22 -5.00
CA SER A 42 -17.38 10.68 -4.85
C SER A 42 -18.11 10.53 -6.18
N SER A 43 -17.98 11.46 -7.15
CA SER A 43 -18.72 11.38 -8.40
C SER A 43 -18.19 10.33 -9.37
N GLU A 44 -16.88 10.10 -9.41
CA GLU A 44 -16.28 9.06 -10.25
C GLU A 44 -16.52 7.65 -9.70
N LEU A 45 -16.55 7.51 -8.37
CA LEU A 45 -16.95 6.28 -7.69
C LEU A 45 -18.46 6.01 -7.82
N LEU A 46 -19.31 7.04 -7.75
CA LEU A 46 -20.76 6.90 -7.94
C LEU A 46 -21.13 6.52 -9.39
N ASN A 47 -20.40 7.03 -10.39
CA ASN A 47 -20.56 6.62 -11.79
C ASN A 47 -20.05 5.18 -12.08
N ALA A 48 -19.46 4.49 -11.10
CA ALA A 48 -19.02 3.10 -11.23
C ALA A 48 -20.13 2.06 -10.93
N ALA A 49 -21.30 2.49 -10.42
CA ALA A 49 -22.38 1.59 -10.02
C ALA A 49 -23.32 1.14 -11.16
N GLU A 50 -23.27 1.76 -12.34
CA GLU A 50 -24.21 1.49 -13.44
C GLU A 50 -23.53 0.82 -14.64
N VAL A 51 -23.57 -0.51 -14.70
CA VAL A 51 -23.44 -1.26 -15.97
C VAL A 51 -24.50 -2.37 -15.97
N GLU A 52 -25.67 -2.09 -16.52
CA GLU A 52 -26.73 -3.08 -16.70
C GLU A 52 -26.55 -3.85 -18.03
N GLY A 53 -26.37 -5.18 -17.95
CA GLY A 53 -26.41 -6.08 -19.09
C GLY A 53 -27.78 -6.74 -19.24
N PRO A 54 -28.10 -7.33 -20.41
CA PRO A 54 -29.45 -7.83 -20.72
C PRO A 54 -29.93 -9.05 -19.91
N ASN A 55 -29.10 -9.60 -19.01
CA ASN A 55 -29.42 -10.77 -18.17
C ASN A 55 -29.17 -10.51 -16.67
N THR A 56 -29.18 -9.25 -16.24
CA THR A 56 -28.94 -8.89 -14.83
C THR A 56 -30.13 -9.32 -13.95
N PRO A 57 -29.93 -10.16 -12.91
CA PRO A 57 -30.99 -10.52 -11.96
C PRO A 57 -31.63 -9.29 -11.33
N GLN A 58 -32.91 -9.40 -10.96
CA GLN A 58 -33.74 -8.27 -10.51
C GLN A 58 -33.29 -7.60 -9.20
N ASN A 59 -32.23 -8.10 -8.55
CA ASN A 59 -31.57 -7.56 -7.35
C ASN A 59 -30.03 -7.60 -7.45
N TYR A 60 -29.47 -7.57 -8.65
CA TYR A 60 -28.02 -7.56 -8.85
C TYR A 60 -27.38 -6.32 -8.25
N ILE A 61 -26.37 -6.54 -7.41
CA ILE A 61 -25.46 -5.51 -6.93
C ILE A 61 -24.10 -5.84 -7.54
N SER A 62 -23.54 -4.92 -8.33
CA SER A 62 -22.17 -5.08 -8.83
C SER A 62 -21.19 -5.17 -7.66
N GLY A 63 -20.06 -5.82 -7.86
CA GLY A 63 -19.05 -5.91 -6.82
C GLY A 63 -18.53 -4.53 -6.44
N ASP A 64 -18.45 -3.61 -7.40
CA ASP A 64 -18.11 -2.21 -7.14
C ASP A 64 -19.14 -1.52 -6.26
N ALA A 65 -20.43 -1.63 -6.57
CA ALA A 65 -21.49 -1.05 -5.73
C ALA A 65 -21.49 -1.63 -4.31
N PHE A 66 -21.25 -2.93 -4.17
CA PHE A 66 -21.10 -3.58 -2.86
C PHE A 66 -19.92 -3.00 -2.08
N ASN A 67 -18.72 -2.98 -2.69
CA ASN A 67 -17.50 -2.50 -2.07
C ASN A 67 -17.59 -1.02 -1.66
N LEU A 68 -18.23 -0.18 -2.49
CA LEU A 68 -18.46 1.24 -2.20
C LEU A 68 -19.33 1.46 -0.96
N GLY A 69 -20.11 0.48 -0.53
CA GLY A 69 -20.86 0.52 0.73
C GLY A 69 -19.98 0.79 1.97
N PHE A 70 -18.68 0.47 1.91
CA PHE A 70 -17.74 0.67 3.02
C PHE A 70 -17.11 2.08 3.05
N THR A 71 -17.39 2.93 2.06
CA THR A 71 -16.78 4.26 1.92
C THR A 71 -16.91 5.13 3.16
N LYS A 72 -18.14 5.27 3.70
CA LYS A 72 -18.39 6.10 4.88
C LYS A 72 -17.60 5.59 6.09
N LEU A 73 -17.62 4.28 6.32
CA LEU A 73 -16.91 3.65 7.43
C LEU A 73 -15.41 3.97 7.34
N LEU A 74 -14.76 3.67 6.22
CA LEU A 74 -13.32 3.90 6.09
C LEU A 74 -12.96 5.39 6.21
N LYS A 75 -13.75 6.28 5.61
CA LYS A 75 -13.52 7.73 5.66
C LYS A 75 -13.66 8.32 7.06
N ASP A 76 -14.57 7.81 7.88
CA ASP A 76 -14.88 8.37 9.20
C ASP A 76 -13.89 7.96 10.30
N TYR A 77 -13.15 6.87 10.09
CA TYR A 77 -12.28 6.25 11.09
C TYR A 77 -10.82 6.10 10.67
N VAL A 78 -10.47 6.27 9.39
CA VAL A 78 -9.10 6.13 8.87
C VAL A 78 -8.61 7.47 8.33
N ASN A 79 -7.44 7.94 8.78
CA ASN A 79 -6.85 9.17 8.24
C ASN A 79 -6.08 8.93 6.92
N GLN A 80 -5.58 10.01 6.33
CA GLN A 80 -4.82 9.97 5.07
C GLN A 80 -3.51 9.16 5.15
N ASN A 81 -2.97 8.96 6.36
CA ASN A 81 -1.75 8.18 6.59
C ASN A 81 -2.05 6.69 6.90
N GLY A 82 -3.31 6.28 6.87
CA GLY A 82 -3.75 4.91 7.16
C GLY A 82 -3.73 4.52 8.64
N TYR A 83 -3.74 5.50 9.54
CA TYR A 83 -3.96 5.30 10.97
C TYR A 83 -5.45 5.31 11.27
N VAL A 84 -5.87 4.51 12.25
CA VAL A 84 -7.28 4.28 12.57
C VAL A 84 -7.61 4.85 13.94
N ASN A 85 -8.71 5.59 14.07
CA ASN A 85 -9.23 5.99 15.37
C ASN A 85 -10.02 4.83 15.98
N TYR A 86 -9.31 3.88 16.59
CA TYR A 86 -9.89 2.67 17.16
C TYR A 86 -10.83 2.98 18.34
N ALA A 87 -10.53 4.02 19.13
CA ALA A 87 -11.40 4.46 20.22
C ALA A 87 -12.78 4.90 19.71
N LYS A 88 -12.83 5.74 18.67
CA LYS A 88 -14.06 6.20 18.02
C LYS A 88 -14.75 5.04 17.31
N LEU A 89 -14.03 4.22 16.54
CA LEU A 89 -14.60 3.06 15.84
C LEU A 89 -15.25 2.07 16.82
N ARG A 90 -14.61 1.80 17.97
CA ARG A 90 -15.18 0.94 19.01
C ARG A 90 -16.44 1.53 19.65
N ARG A 91 -16.51 2.86 19.82
CA ARG A 91 -17.69 3.56 20.32
C ARG A 91 -18.87 3.44 19.36
N PHE A 92 -18.61 3.53 18.05
CA PHE A 92 -19.61 3.42 16.98
C PHE A 92 -19.56 2.06 16.26
N ARG A 93 -19.25 0.99 17.00
CA ARG A 93 -19.05 -0.37 16.45
C ARG A 93 -20.21 -0.92 15.63
N SER A 94 -21.42 -0.37 15.81
CA SER A 94 -22.59 -0.74 15.01
C SER A 94 -22.38 -0.50 13.50
N GLU A 95 -21.56 0.48 13.13
CA GLU A 95 -21.21 0.74 11.72
C GLU A 95 -20.37 -0.40 11.14
N LEU A 96 -19.30 -0.81 11.84
CA LEU A 96 -18.50 -1.95 11.42
C LEU A 96 -19.28 -3.26 11.48
N ASN A 97 -20.11 -3.49 12.50
CA ASN A 97 -20.96 -4.68 12.60
C ASN A 97 -21.99 -4.78 11.46
N ARG A 98 -22.37 -3.64 10.85
CA ARG A 98 -23.20 -3.66 9.64
C ARG A 98 -22.38 -4.17 8.44
N ALA A 99 -21.21 -3.59 8.21
CA ALA A 99 -20.30 -4.04 7.15
C ALA A 99 -19.95 -5.53 7.27
N MET A 100 -19.72 -6.03 8.50
CA MET A 100 -19.48 -7.46 8.75
C MET A 100 -20.69 -8.34 8.39
N ARG A 101 -21.92 -7.86 8.62
CA ARG A 101 -23.14 -8.58 8.21
C ARG A 101 -23.32 -8.55 6.70
N ASP A 102 -23.00 -7.44 6.06
CA ASP A 102 -23.07 -7.30 4.61
C ASP A 102 -22.12 -8.32 3.94
N LEU A 103 -20.87 -8.45 4.44
CA LEU A 103 -19.92 -9.49 4.02
C LEU A 103 -20.46 -10.92 4.23
N ALA A 104 -21.08 -11.18 5.39
CA ALA A 104 -21.60 -12.50 5.73
C ALA A 104 -22.78 -12.91 4.83
N ASN A 105 -23.57 -11.95 4.37
CA ASN A 105 -24.82 -12.17 3.63
C ASN A 105 -24.69 -12.07 2.11
N VAL A 106 -23.49 -11.85 1.56
CA VAL A 106 -23.29 -11.92 0.11
C VAL A 106 -23.69 -13.31 -0.38
N GLU A 107 -24.63 -13.37 -1.31
CA GLU A 107 -25.09 -14.61 -1.92
C GLU A 107 -24.02 -15.13 -2.91
N PRO A 108 -23.64 -16.42 -2.86
CA PRO A 108 -22.67 -16.99 -3.78
C PRO A 108 -23.01 -16.80 -5.26
N GLU A 109 -24.31 -16.81 -5.59
CA GLU A 109 -24.86 -16.58 -6.93
C GLU A 109 -24.64 -15.14 -7.40
N VAL A 110 -24.62 -14.17 -6.50
CA VAL A 110 -24.24 -12.79 -6.83
C VAL A 110 -22.73 -12.71 -6.98
N TYR A 111 -21.97 -13.23 -6.01
CA TYR A 111 -20.50 -13.17 -6.05
C TYR A 111 -19.90 -13.80 -7.32
N ILE A 112 -20.45 -14.92 -7.81
CA ILE A 112 -19.90 -15.60 -8.99
C ILE A 112 -19.98 -14.72 -10.25
N THR A 113 -20.96 -13.82 -10.33
CA THR A 113 -21.16 -12.90 -11.47
C THR A 113 -20.19 -11.73 -11.48
N TRP A 114 -19.51 -11.44 -10.37
CA TRP A 114 -18.53 -10.36 -10.30
C TRP A 114 -17.28 -10.66 -11.15
N SER A 115 -16.71 -9.60 -11.72
CA SER A 115 -15.43 -9.64 -12.41
C SER A 115 -14.30 -10.09 -11.47
N ARG A 116 -13.16 -10.47 -12.05
CA ARG A 116 -11.98 -10.85 -11.28
C ARG A 116 -11.53 -9.74 -10.33
N ASN A 117 -11.51 -8.49 -10.80
CA ASN A 117 -11.05 -7.35 -10.00
C ASN A 117 -12.04 -7.02 -8.87
N GLU A 118 -13.35 -7.07 -9.14
CA GLU A 118 -14.35 -6.91 -8.07
C GLU A 118 -14.21 -7.96 -6.96
N LYS A 119 -13.89 -9.21 -7.32
CA LYS A 119 -13.64 -10.29 -6.36
C LYS A 119 -12.38 -10.03 -5.53
N ILE A 120 -11.30 -9.55 -6.14
CA ILE A 120 -10.07 -9.20 -5.40
C ILE A 120 -10.36 -8.05 -4.44
N ALA A 121 -11.00 -6.99 -4.93
CA ALA A 121 -11.40 -5.84 -4.14
C ALA A 121 -12.24 -6.25 -2.92
N PHE A 122 -13.24 -7.12 -3.13
CA PHE A 122 -14.06 -7.70 -2.07
C PHE A 122 -13.22 -8.36 -0.98
N TRP A 123 -12.30 -9.25 -1.35
CA TRP A 123 -11.51 -9.99 -0.38
C TRP A 123 -10.48 -9.11 0.36
N ILE A 124 -9.89 -8.11 -0.30
CA ILE A 124 -9.02 -7.14 0.38
C ILE A 124 -9.83 -6.31 1.39
N ASN A 125 -11.00 -5.83 0.99
CA ASN A 125 -11.90 -5.09 1.88
C ASN A 125 -12.34 -5.97 3.05
N ALA A 126 -12.74 -7.22 2.79
CA ALA A 126 -13.13 -8.18 3.81
C ALA A 126 -12.01 -8.43 4.82
N TYR A 127 -10.79 -8.69 4.36
CA TYR A 127 -9.62 -8.84 5.23
C TYR A 127 -9.45 -7.63 6.14
N ASN A 128 -9.40 -6.43 5.56
CA ASN A 128 -9.17 -5.20 6.30
C ASN A 128 -10.28 -4.92 7.33
N LEU A 129 -11.55 -5.16 6.97
CA LEU A 129 -12.68 -5.05 7.89
C LEU A 129 -12.63 -6.11 9.02
N CYS A 130 -12.23 -7.34 8.72
CA CYS A 130 -12.01 -8.39 9.72
C CYS A 130 -10.89 -8.01 10.69
N THR A 131 -9.78 -7.46 10.20
CA THR A 131 -8.70 -6.94 11.04
C THR A 131 -9.21 -5.83 11.98
N LEU A 132 -9.93 -4.84 11.44
CA LEU A 132 -10.55 -3.78 12.24
C LEU A 132 -11.47 -4.38 13.31
N LYS A 133 -12.30 -5.37 12.96
CA LYS A 133 -13.25 -6.02 13.86
C LYS A 133 -12.53 -6.72 15.00
N GLY A 134 -11.55 -7.56 14.69
CA GLY A 134 -10.79 -8.29 15.69
C GLY A 134 -10.02 -7.36 16.63
N ILE A 135 -9.53 -6.22 16.13
CA ILE A 135 -8.89 -5.20 16.98
C ILE A 135 -9.91 -4.53 17.90
N ILE A 136 -11.04 -4.00 17.39
CA ILE A 136 -11.98 -3.26 18.24
C ILE A 136 -12.66 -4.12 19.30
N ASP A 137 -12.80 -5.43 19.05
CA ASP A 137 -13.30 -6.39 20.03
C ASP A 137 -12.35 -6.58 21.22
N ASN A 138 -11.06 -6.30 21.00
CA ASN A 138 -10.00 -6.39 21.99
C ASN A 138 -9.46 -5.01 22.42
N TYR A 139 -10.13 -3.92 22.02
CA TYR A 139 -9.65 -2.56 22.28
C TYR A 139 -10.26 -1.95 23.57
N PRO A 140 -9.46 -1.30 24.43
CA PRO A 140 -7.99 -1.16 24.36
C PRO A 140 -7.26 -2.50 24.56
N ILE A 141 -6.19 -2.70 23.78
CA ILE A 141 -5.42 -3.96 23.81
C ILE A 141 -4.78 -4.11 25.18
N SER A 142 -5.08 -5.23 25.85
CA SER A 142 -4.50 -5.57 27.14
C SER A 142 -3.27 -6.46 26.94
N PRO A 143 -2.06 -6.00 27.31
CA PRO A 143 -0.85 -6.77 27.04
C PRO A 143 -0.74 -8.02 27.92
N SER A 144 -0.27 -9.11 27.33
CA SER A 144 0.11 -10.30 28.07
C SER A 144 1.52 -10.14 28.65
N ARG A 145 1.71 -10.55 29.92
CA ARG A 145 3.01 -10.50 30.61
C ARG A 145 4.12 -11.21 29.83
N PHE A 146 3.80 -12.33 29.20
CA PHE A 146 4.77 -13.09 28.40
C PHE A 146 5.12 -12.36 27.10
N MET A 147 4.13 -11.80 26.41
CA MET A 147 4.32 -11.13 25.12
C MET A 147 5.07 -9.79 25.25
N LEU A 148 5.04 -9.15 26.43
CA LEU A 148 5.83 -7.94 26.72
C LEU A 148 7.35 -8.14 26.60
N LEU A 149 7.83 -9.39 26.63
CA LEU A 149 9.24 -9.70 26.40
C LEU A 149 9.65 -9.51 24.93
N PHE A 150 8.69 -9.54 24.00
CA PHE A 150 8.94 -9.54 22.56
C PHE A 150 8.30 -8.35 21.83
N TYR A 151 7.19 -7.82 22.37
CA TYR A 151 6.38 -6.81 21.71
C TYR A 151 6.05 -5.63 22.64
N PRO A 152 5.91 -4.41 22.09
CA PRO A 152 5.40 -3.25 22.82
C PRO A 152 4.02 -3.50 23.44
N ALA A 153 3.66 -2.78 24.51
CA ALA A 153 2.39 -2.96 25.22
C ALA A 153 1.15 -2.68 24.34
N ASP A 154 1.28 -1.76 23.38
CA ASP A 154 0.30 -1.33 22.40
C ASP A 154 0.37 -2.16 21.09
N SER A 155 0.91 -3.38 21.13
CA SER A 155 1.08 -4.24 19.95
C SER A 155 -0.16 -5.08 19.65
N VAL A 156 -0.48 -5.23 18.36
CA VAL A 156 -1.51 -6.17 17.87
C VAL A 156 -1.22 -7.61 18.29
N MET A 157 0.07 -7.95 18.49
CA MET A 157 0.50 -9.30 18.87
C MET A 157 0.00 -9.75 20.25
N HIS A 158 -0.54 -8.85 21.07
CA HIS A 158 -1.20 -9.23 22.32
C HIS A 158 -2.61 -9.82 22.11
N ILE A 159 -3.20 -9.66 20.93
CA ILE A 159 -4.48 -10.28 20.56
C ILE A 159 -4.21 -11.70 20.09
N ARG A 160 -4.26 -12.65 21.03
CA ARG A 160 -3.95 -14.07 20.76
C ARG A 160 -4.90 -14.63 19.70
N GLY A 161 -4.34 -15.25 18.66
CA GLY A 161 -5.13 -15.97 17.67
C GLY A 161 -5.91 -15.05 16.72
N LEU A 162 -5.62 -13.74 16.68
CA LEU A 162 -6.30 -12.82 15.76
C LEU A 162 -6.17 -13.28 14.30
N ARG A 163 -5.01 -13.81 13.94
CA ARG A 163 -4.68 -14.20 12.57
C ARG A 163 -5.30 -15.54 12.18
N ASP A 164 -5.24 -16.53 13.07
CA ASP A 164 -5.34 -17.95 12.75
C ASP A 164 -6.35 -18.74 13.62
N ASP A 165 -6.82 -18.16 14.74
CA ASP A 165 -7.82 -18.80 15.62
C ASP A 165 -9.12 -17.97 15.77
N THR A 166 -9.22 -16.83 15.09
CA THR A 166 -10.41 -15.96 15.10
C THR A 166 -11.16 -16.09 13.78
N PHE A 167 -12.42 -16.52 13.86
CA PHE A 167 -13.25 -16.80 12.69
C PHE A 167 -14.24 -15.66 12.39
N PHE A 168 -14.29 -15.26 11.12
CA PHE A 168 -15.20 -14.26 10.58
C PHE A 168 -16.11 -14.91 9.53
N MET A 169 -17.39 -14.53 9.52
CA MET A 169 -18.36 -15.05 8.56
C MET A 169 -18.32 -14.23 7.27
N ILE A 170 -18.06 -14.88 6.13
CA ILE A 170 -18.03 -14.27 4.80
C ILE A 170 -18.76 -15.21 3.84
N MET A 171 -19.80 -14.71 3.16
CA MET A 171 -20.65 -15.53 2.27
C MET A 171 -21.14 -16.83 2.93
N GLY A 172 -21.58 -16.76 4.20
CA GLY A 172 -22.04 -17.92 4.97
C GLY A 172 -20.96 -18.93 5.38
N ILE A 173 -19.67 -18.67 5.12
CA ILE A 173 -18.54 -19.54 5.48
C ILE A 173 -17.63 -18.84 6.49
N GLN A 174 -17.05 -19.61 7.42
CA GLN A 174 -16.09 -19.09 8.38
C GLN A 174 -14.68 -19.06 7.79
N TYR A 175 -13.99 -17.93 7.99
CA TYR A 175 -12.60 -17.74 7.61
C TYR A 175 -11.81 -17.07 8.72
N THR A 176 -10.55 -17.47 8.88
CA THR A 176 -9.52 -16.71 9.60
C THR A 176 -8.87 -15.67 8.70
N LEU A 177 -8.17 -14.68 9.26
CA LEU A 177 -7.40 -13.72 8.45
C LEU A 177 -6.35 -14.43 7.60
N GLU A 178 -5.70 -15.47 8.14
CA GLU A 178 -4.73 -16.27 7.39
C GLU A 178 -5.38 -16.96 6.19
N GLU A 179 -6.53 -17.60 6.34
CA GLU A 179 -7.22 -18.27 5.23
C GLU A 179 -7.69 -17.27 4.16
N ILE A 180 -8.16 -16.08 4.57
CA ILE A 180 -8.51 -15.02 3.60
C ILE A 180 -7.28 -14.64 2.78
N GLU A 181 -6.16 -14.35 3.44
CA GLU A 181 -4.94 -13.88 2.77
C GLU A 181 -4.27 -14.97 1.93
N ARG A 182 -4.10 -16.16 2.49
CA ARG A 182 -3.42 -17.28 1.84
C ARG A 182 -4.28 -17.89 0.75
N ASP A 183 -5.53 -18.22 1.03
CA ASP A 183 -6.34 -19.08 0.16
C ASP A 183 -7.31 -18.27 -0.70
N ALA A 184 -8.01 -17.29 -0.12
CA ALA A 184 -8.98 -16.48 -0.86
C ALA A 184 -8.31 -15.39 -1.73
N LEU A 185 -7.15 -14.89 -1.30
CA LEU A 185 -6.38 -13.85 -1.97
C LEU A 185 -5.18 -14.39 -2.76
N LEU A 186 -4.04 -14.62 -2.09
CA LEU A 186 -2.76 -14.90 -2.76
C LEU A 186 -2.79 -16.20 -3.55
N GLY A 187 -3.37 -17.27 -2.99
CA GLY A 187 -3.47 -18.58 -3.65
C GLY A 187 -4.45 -18.60 -4.82
N ARG A 188 -5.41 -17.67 -4.88
CA ARG A 188 -6.42 -17.60 -5.95
C ARG A 188 -6.05 -16.62 -7.04
N PHE A 189 -5.50 -15.46 -6.68
CA PHE A 189 -5.26 -14.37 -7.61
C PHE A 189 -3.80 -14.15 -7.93
N GLU A 190 -2.89 -14.68 -7.09
CA GLU A 190 -1.44 -14.70 -7.36
C GLU A 190 -0.86 -13.31 -7.67
N ASP A 191 -1.46 -12.27 -7.09
CA ASP A 191 -1.04 -10.88 -7.24
C ASP A 191 -0.28 -10.44 -5.97
N PRO A 192 1.06 -10.29 -6.03
CA PRO A 192 1.87 -9.93 -4.88
C PRO A 192 1.65 -8.51 -4.40
N ARG A 193 0.98 -7.64 -5.20
CA ARG A 193 0.60 -6.30 -4.74
C ARG A 193 -0.39 -6.37 -3.57
N ILE A 194 -1.13 -7.47 -3.45
CA ILE A 194 -2.06 -7.72 -2.33
C ILE A 194 -1.35 -7.70 -0.97
N CYS A 195 -0.08 -8.14 -0.88
CA CYS A 195 0.72 -8.08 0.34
C CYS A 195 0.88 -6.64 0.89
N PHE A 196 0.65 -5.64 0.04
CA PHE A 196 0.71 -4.21 0.37
C PHE A 196 -0.69 -3.57 0.40
N ALA A 197 -1.75 -4.34 0.26
CA ALA A 197 -3.13 -3.89 0.29
C ALA A 197 -3.89 -4.33 1.56
N VAL A 198 -3.40 -5.40 2.20
CA VAL A 198 -3.90 -5.93 3.47
C VAL A 198 -3.17 -5.31 4.67
N ASN A 199 -3.93 -4.79 5.62
CA ASN A 199 -3.43 -4.11 6.82
C ASN A 199 -3.51 -5.06 8.03
N TYR A 200 -2.39 -5.26 8.72
CA TYR A 200 -2.30 -6.13 9.91
C TYR A 200 -2.61 -5.39 11.23
N GLY A 201 -3.10 -4.16 11.15
CA GLY A 201 -3.27 -3.26 12.30
C GLY A 201 -1.97 -2.71 12.84
N THR A 202 -0.84 -2.81 12.13
CA THR A 202 0.47 -2.39 12.66
C THR A 202 1.05 -1.20 11.91
N ILE A 203 1.93 -0.44 12.56
CA ILE A 203 2.60 0.71 11.94
C ILE A 203 3.33 0.30 10.65
N SER A 204 4.09 -0.80 10.65
CA SER A 204 4.86 -1.23 9.45
C SER A 204 4.07 -2.03 8.41
N SER A 205 2.77 -2.24 8.63
CA SER A 205 1.90 -2.85 7.62
C SER A 205 1.58 -1.88 6.48
N ALA A 206 0.92 -2.39 5.42
CA ALA A 206 0.29 -1.56 4.42
C ALA A 206 -0.57 -0.48 5.09
N ALA A 207 -0.49 0.77 4.62
CA ALA A 207 -1.41 1.79 5.10
C ALA A 207 -2.85 1.37 4.77
N LEU A 208 -3.76 1.46 5.75
CA LEU A 208 -5.16 1.21 5.46
C LEU A 208 -5.71 2.39 4.64
N ARG A 209 -6.30 2.12 3.47
CA ARG A 209 -6.94 3.18 2.67
C ARG A 209 -8.17 3.71 3.42
N ASN A 210 -8.40 5.02 3.32
CA ASN A 210 -9.61 5.68 3.83
C ASN A 210 -10.80 5.59 2.84
N GLU A 211 -10.66 4.76 1.81
CA GLU A 211 -11.66 4.38 0.82
C GLU A 211 -11.53 2.87 0.53
N PRO A 212 -12.62 2.19 0.11
CA PRO A 212 -12.57 0.77 -0.22
C PRO A 212 -11.83 0.53 -1.53
N TYR A 213 -11.31 -0.68 -1.69
CA TYR A 213 -10.90 -1.15 -3.00
C TYR A 213 -12.12 -1.43 -3.87
N VAL A 214 -12.05 -1.10 -5.16
CA VAL A 214 -13.11 -1.38 -6.14
C VAL A 214 -12.50 -1.91 -7.44
N GLY A 215 -13.19 -2.81 -8.12
CA GLY A 215 -12.72 -3.53 -9.30
C GLY A 215 -12.33 -2.63 -10.46
N LYS A 216 -13.11 -1.57 -10.76
CA LYS A 216 -12.85 -0.66 -11.88
C LYS A 216 -11.49 0.06 -11.81
N VAL A 217 -11.01 0.40 -10.62
CA VAL A 217 -9.72 1.10 -10.40
C VAL A 217 -8.74 0.29 -9.55
N LEU A 218 -8.98 -1.02 -9.42
CA LEU A 218 -8.21 -1.87 -8.50
C LEU A 218 -6.71 -1.84 -8.81
N ASP A 219 -6.33 -1.91 -10.09
CA ASP A 219 -4.92 -1.93 -10.49
C ASP A 219 -4.20 -0.65 -10.07
N GLU A 220 -4.86 0.49 -10.22
CA GLU A 220 -4.33 1.80 -9.79
C GLU A 220 -4.20 1.85 -8.27
N GLN A 221 -5.22 1.40 -7.53
CA GLN A 221 -5.20 1.36 -6.07
C GLN A 221 -4.09 0.44 -5.53
N LEU A 222 -3.88 -0.73 -6.16
CA LEU A 222 -2.82 -1.67 -5.79
C LEU A 222 -1.44 -1.09 -6.09
N ASP A 223 -1.23 -0.52 -7.28
CA ASP A 223 0.04 0.09 -7.64
C ASP A 223 0.38 1.30 -6.75
N GLU A 224 -0.62 2.12 -6.42
CA GLU A 224 -0.46 3.24 -5.50
C GLU A 224 -0.05 2.76 -4.10
N GLN A 225 -0.68 1.71 -3.57
CA GLN A 225 -0.33 1.15 -2.27
C GLN A 225 1.11 0.66 -2.20
N VAL A 226 1.59 -0.02 -3.24
CA VAL A 226 2.98 -0.48 -3.31
C VAL A 226 3.95 0.70 -3.37
N LYS A 227 3.66 1.74 -4.17
CA LYS A 227 4.47 2.97 -4.22
C LYS A 227 4.52 3.67 -2.87
N ASN A 228 3.37 3.85 -2.25
CA ASN A 228 3.25 4.48 -0.93
C ASN A 228 4.04 3.69 0.11
N TYR A 229 3.98 2.36 0.07
CA TYR A 229 4.74 1.50 0.96
C TYR A 229 6.26 1.70 0.83
N PHE A 230 6.82 1.66 -0.39
CA PHE A 230 8.27 1.84 -0.59
C PHE A 230 8.75 3.28 -0.49
N SER A 231 7.84 4.26 -0.49
CA SER A 231 8.19 5.65 -0.19
C SER A 231 8.55 5.86 1.30
N ARG A 232 8.12 4.93 2.17
CA ARG A 232 8.34 5.02 3.61
C ARG A 232 9.69 4.42 4.03
N PRO A 233 10.37 5.01 5.03
CA PRO A 233 11.63 4.48 5.55
C PRO A 233 11.53 3.05 6.13
N ASP A 234 10.34 2.62 6.53
CA ASP A 234 10.08 1.28 7.05
C ASP A 234 9.56 0.28 5.98
N GLY A 235 9.38 0.74 4.74
CA GLY A 235 9.11 -0.12 3.58
C GLY A 235 10.35 -0.42 2.73
N LEU A 236 11.19 0.59 2.49
CA LEU A 236 12.48 0.47 1.81
C LEU A 236 13.44 1.54 2.31
N LYS A 237 14.69 1.17 2.60
CA LYS A 237 15.77 2.14 2.86
C LYS A 237 17.01 1.76 2.06
N ILE A 238 17.55 2.70 1.30
CA ILE A 238 18.80 2.54 0.56
C ILE A 238 19.86 3.42 1.22
N ASP A 239 20.85 2.79 1.85
CA ASP A 239 21.99 3.45 2.48
C ASP A 239 23.21 3.33 1.54
N GLN A 240 23.33 4.29 0.62
CA GLN A 240 24.41 4.28 -0.37
C GLN A 240 25.81 4.40 0.27
N PRO A 241 26.04 5.27 1.28
CA PRO A 241 27.34 5.34 1.97
C PRO A 241 27.76 4.00 2.59
N ALA A 242 26.83 3.25 3.18
CA ALA A 242 27.10 1.94 3.76
C ALA A 242 27.09 0.79 2.74
N ASN A 243 26.62 1.03 1.51
CA ASN A 243 26.31 0.01 0.50
C ASN A 243 25.32 -1.06 1.02
N ILE A 244 24.25 -0.64 1.69
CA ILE A 244 23.22 -1.53 2.23
C ILE A 244 21.85 -1.15 1.68
N VAL A 245 21.10 -2.14 1.20
CA VAL A 245 19.67 -2.01 0.88
C VAL A 245 18.87 -2.76 1.93
N TYR A 246 18.07 -2.02 2.69
CA TYR A 246 17.17 -2.57 3.68
C TYR A 246 15.79 -2.79 3.07
N LEU A 247 15.38 -4.06 2.97
CA LEU A 247 14.08 -4.47 2.45
C LEU A 247 13.09 -4.69 3.59
N SER A 248 11.81 -4.48 3.32
CA SER A 248 10.76 -4.81 4.29
C SER A 248 10.73 -6.33 4.56
N PRO A 249 10.50 -6.75 5.83
CA PRO A 249 10.30 -8.16 6.15
C PRO A 249 9.00 -8.71 5.56
N ILE A 250 8.09 -7.88 5.01
CA ILE A 250 6.83 -8.33 4.41
C ILE A 250 7.05 -9.44 3.37
N PHE A 251 8.14 -9.39 2.59
CA PHE A 251 8.44 -10.38 1.56
C PHE A 251 8.70 -11.78 2.11
N LYS A 252 9.12 -11.89 3.37
CA LYS A 252 9.48 -13.14 4.05
C LYS A 252 8.68 -13.36 5.34
N MET A 253 7.67 -12.52 5.60
CA MET A 253 6.91 -12.55 6.86
C MET A 253 6.06 -13.80 6.97
N TYR A 254 5.45 -14.21 5.85
CA TYR A 254 4.69 -15.44 5.72
C TYR A 254 5.16 -16.22 4.49
N LYS A 255 5.06 -17.54 4.56
CA LYS A 255 5.47 -18.42 3.47
C LYS A 255 4.74 -18.12 2.15
N SER A 256 3.43 -17.81 2.23
CA SER A 256 2.61 -17.45 1.08
C SER A 256 3.11 -16.19 0.36
N HIS A 257 3.74 -15.25 1.07
CA HIS A 257 4.34 -14.07 0.45
C HIS A 257 5.53 -14.46 -0.39
N GLU A 258 6.47 -15.18 0.22
CA GLU A 258 7.67 -15.64 -0.48
C GLU A 258 7.30 -16.47 -1.72
N GLU A 259 6.33 -17.38 -1.60
CA GLU A 259 5.81 -18.20 -2.70
C GLU A 259 5.23 -17.36 -3.86
N VAL A 260 4.40 -16.34 -3.57
CA VAL A 260 3.81 -15.50 -4.65
C VAL A 260 4.88 -14.67 -5.37
N PHE A 261 5.86 -14.10 -4.65
CA PHE A 261 6.95 -13.35 -5.28
C PHE A 261 7.85 -14.26 -6.10
N LEU A 262 8.22 -15.42 -5.57
CA LEU A 262 9.05 -16.40 -6.29
C LEU A 262 8.36 -16.87 -7.58
N LYS A 263 7.07 -17.16 -7.52
CA LYS A 263 6.29 -17.61 -8.68
C LYS A 263 6.32 -16.59 -9.80
N GLN A 264 6.15 -15.31 -9.50
CA GLN A 264 6.04 -14.28 -10.51
C GLN A 264 7.39 -13.68 -10.96
N PHE A 265 8.37 -13.58 -10.06
CA PHE A 265 9.61 -12.84 -10.30
C PHE A 265 10.90 -13.64 -10.10
N GLY A 266 10.82 -14.88 -9.59
CA GLY A 266 12.00 -15.68 -9.23
C GLY A 266 12.84 -16.15 -10.42
N THR A 267 12.29 -16.17 -11.63
CA THR A 267 13.00 -16.61 -12.85
C THR A 267 13.49 -15.45 -13.72
N ASN A 268 13.25 -14.21 -13.30
CA ASN A 268 13.66 -13.01 -14.04
C ASN A 268 15.19 -12.94 -14.19
N LYS A 269 15.66 -12.48 -15.36
CA LYS A 269 17.09 -12.43 -15.70
C LYS A 269 17.86 -11.36 -14.92
N LEU A 270 17.19 -10.28 -14.52
CA LEU A 270 17.81 -9.25 -13.67
C LEU A 270 18.01 -9.79 -12.26
N PHE A 271 19.13 -9.43 -11.63
CA PHE A 271 19.54 -9.90 -10.31
C PHE A 271 19.80 -11.42 -10.21
N ARG A 272 20.13 -12.09 -11.32
CA ARG A 272 20.35 -13.56 -11.35
C ARG A 272 21.46 -14.07 -10.43
N GLU A 273 22.40 -13.20 -10.04
CA GLU A 273 23.50 -13.54 -9.12
C GLU A 273 23.04 -13.53 -7.65
N ARG A 274 21.80 -13.12 -7.37
CA ARG A 274 21.18 -13.15 -6.04
C ARG A 274 20.41 -14.46 -5.83
N GLU A 275 20.23 -14.81 -4.56
CA GLU A 275 19.31 -15.87 -4.13
C GLU A 275 17.91 -15.66 -4.73
N PRO A 276 17.16 -16.75 -5.04
CA PRO A 276 15.89 -16.65 -5.75
C PRO A 276 14.89 -15.67 -5.15
N VAL A 277 14.78 -15.62 -3.81
CA VAL A 277 13.84 -14.73 -3.13
C VAL A 277 14.27 -13.27 -3.27
N ASP A 278 15.53 -12.96 -3.00
CA ASP A 278 16.02 -11.59 -3.10
C ASP A 278 15.96 -11.10 -4.55
N ARG A 279 16.20 -11.98 -5.53
CA ARG A 279 16.01 -11.70 -6.95
C ARG A 279 14.55 -11.36 -7.29
N ALA A 280 13.61 -12.15 -6.78
CA ALA A 280 12.18 -11.91 -6.98
C ALA A 280 11.77 -10.56 -6.41
N VAL A 281 12.17 -10.30 -5.15
CA VAL A 281 11.89 -9.04 -4.46
C VAL A 281 12.48 -7.85 -5.20
N LEU A 282 13.75 -7.90 -5.60
CA LEU A 282 14.39 -6.79 -6.32
C LEU A 282 13.74 -6.54 -7.69
N ASN A 283 13.29 -7.59 -8.38
CA ASN A 283 12.56 -7.45 -9.65
C ASN A 283 11.19 -6.80 -9.48
N PHE A 284 10.53 -7.03 -8.34
CA PHE A 284 9.30 -6.33 -8.00
C PHE A 284 9.58 -4.88 -7.58
N VAL A 285 10.46 -4.67 -6.58
CA VAL A 285 10.74 -3.35 -6.00
C VAL A 285 11.21 -2.34 -7.05
N LYS A 286 12.04 -2.75 -8.02
CA LYS A 286 12.58 -1.83 -9.05
C LYS A 286 11.49 -1.08 -9.84
N ASP A 287 10.28 -1.64 -9.94
CA ASP A 287 9.18 -1.07 -10.73
C ASP A 287 8.33 -0.07 -9.91
N TYR A 288 8.57 0.00 -8.60
CA TYR A 288 7.80 0.82 -7.66
C TYR A 288 8.66 1.86 -6.91
N VAL A 289 9.92 2.03 -7.30
CA VAL A 289 10.85 3.02 -6.72
C VAL A 289 11.25 4.06 -7.76
N SER A 290 11.88 5.15 -7.32
CA SER A 290 12.38 6.18 -8.23
C SER A 290 13.38 5.61 -9.26
N PRO A 291 13.52 6.23 -10.45
CA PRO A 291 14.48 5.78 -11.45
C PRO A 291 15.92 5.71 -10.92
N SER A 292 16.33 6.64 -10.05
CA SER A 292 17.65 6.63 -9.42
C SER A 292 17.84 5.42 -8.51
N ASN A 293 16.83 5.08 -7.70
CA ASN A 293 16.87 3.91 -6.83
C ASN A 293 16.87 2.63 -7.65
N ALA A 294 16.02 2.53 -8.68
CA ALA A 294 16.01 1.38 -9.59
C ALA A 294 17.36 1.18 -10.29
N GLN A 295 18.04 2.25 -10.69
CA GLN A 295 19.39 2.20 -11.25
C GLN A 295 20.41 1.73 -10.22
N TYR A 296 20.38 2.27 -8.99
CA TYR A 296 21.26 1.83 -7.91
C TYR A 296 21.08 0.33 -7.62
N LEU A 297 19.82 -0.13 -7.51
CA LEU A 297 19.52 -1.55 -7.29
C LEU A 297 20.17 -2.43 -8.37
N LYS A 298 20.13 -2.02 -9.64
CA LYS A 298 20.72 -2.76 -10.77
C LYS A 298 22.25 -2.87 -10.74
N GLN A 299 22.96 -2.00 -10.01
CA GLN A 299 24.42 -2.09 -9.89
C GLN A 299 24.85 -3.35 -9.12
N GLY A 300 24.05 -3.78 -8.14
CA GLY A 300 24.31 -5.00 -7.38
C GLY A 300 25.49 -4.93 -6.42
N THR A 301 26.11 -3.77 -6.22
CA THR A 301 27.30 -3.56 -5.37
C THR A 301 26.96 -3.31 -3.89
N TYR A 302 25.84 -3.85 -3.40
CA TYR A 302 25.34 -3.68 -2.04
C TYR A 302 25.00 -5.03 -1.38
N THR A 303 24.94 -5.04 -0.06
CA THR A 303 24.35 -6.12 0.73
C THR A 303 22.86 -5.85 0.97
N ILE A 304 22.10 -6.92 1.22
CA ILE A 304 20.69 -6.84 1.55
C ILE A 304 20.54 -7.14 3.03
N GLU A 305 19.83 -6.26 3.73
CA GLU A 305 19.38 -6.46 5.10
C GLU A 305 17.87 -6.29 5.17
N TYR A 306 17.27 -6.74 6.27
CA TYR A 306 15.82 -6.64 6.48
C TYR A 306 15.51 -5.65 7.60
N LEU A 307 14.52 -4.79 7.35
CA LEU A 307 14.05 -3.80 8.31
C LEU A 307 13.41 -4.48 9.52
N LYS A 308 13.51 -3.83 10.69
CA LYS A 308 12.77 -4.26 11.88
C LYS A 308 11.29 -3.90 11.71
N TYR A 309 10.41 -4.90 11.83
CA TYR A 309 8.96 -4.66 11.74
C TYR A 309 8.42 -4.02 13.01
N ASN A 310 7.69 -2.91 12.87
CA ASN A 310 7.04 -2.24 13.99
C ASN A 310 5.63 -2.79 14.21
N TRP A 311 5.50 -3.64 15.23
CA TRP A 311 4.25 -4.32 15.62
C TRP A 311 3.28 -3.46 16.43
N LYS A 312 3.64 -2.21 16.75
CA LYS A 312 2.71 -1.28 17.42
C LYS A 312 1.45 -1.08 16.59
N LEU A 313 0.31 -0.96 17.27
CA LEU A 313 -0.96 -0.65 16.67
C LEU A 313 -0.88 0.67 15.89
N ASN A 314 -1.43 0.73 14.68
CA ASN A 314 -1.57 1.95 13.88
C ASN A 314 -2.73 2.84 14.38
N ASP A 315 -2.73 3.16 15.67
CA ASP A 315 -3.79 3.92 16.32
C ASP A 315 -3.61 5.43 16.13
N LEU A 316 -4.73 6.13 15.88
CA LEU A 316 -4.81 7.58 16.03
C LEU A 316 -4.99 7.89 17.51
N GLN A 317 -3.87 8.12 18.19
CA GLN A 317 -3.92 8.67 19.54
C GLN A 317 -4.41 10.13 19.42
N ASP A 318 -5.53 10.43 20.08
CA ASP A 318 -6.09 11.78 20.20
C ASP A 318 -5.15 12.72 21.00
#